data_AF-A0ABC8U8X2-F1
#
_entry.id   AF-A0ABC8U8X2-F1
#
_cell.length_a   1.000
_cell.length_b   1.000
_cell.length_c   1.000
_cell.angle_alpha   90.00
_cell.angle_beta   90.00
_cell.angle_gamma   90.00
#
_symmetry.space_group_name_H-M   'P 1'
#
loop_
_entity.id
_entity.type
_entity.pdbx_description
1 polymer ?
#
loop_
_entity_poly.entity_id
_entity_poly.type
_entity_poly.pdbx_seq_one_letter_code
_entity_poly.pdbx_strand_id
1 'polypeptide(L)'
;MIYYLTSANDARQVATYLWNNFLGGTTSSRPLGDAILDGIDFDIEGDTNQHCDDLAKYLSAYSNKGKKVCLTAAPQCPFLDAWVGAFLASFLLLLAMGSDSSGIAIYWDQNGNEGILAETCATGNYDFVNLAFLPTFGNGQTPMINLAGH
;
A
#
# COMPACT_ATOMS: atom_id res chain seq x y z
N MET A 1 9.73 7.73 -13.41
CA MET A 1 10.62 6.86 -12.60
C MET A 1 9.93 5.51 -12.55
N ILE A 2 10.54 4.44 -13.06
CA ILE A 2 9.87 3.13 -13.20
C ILE A 2 10.33 2.26 -12.04
N TYR A 3 9.46 2.10 -11.04
CA TYR A 3 9.62 1.17 -9.93
C TYR A 3 8.92 -0.14 -10.31
N TYR A 4 9.68 -1.24 -10.36
CA TYR A 4 9.16 -2.55 -10.71
C TYR A 4 9.97 -3.65 -10.03
N LEU A 5 9.33 -4.79 -9.82
CA LEU A 5 9.96 -5.97 -9.24
C LEU A 5 10.52 -6.84 -10.36
N THR A 6 11.79 -7.23 -10.21
CA THR A 6 12.52 -7.99 -11.24
C THR A 6 12.44 -9.51 -11.05
N SER A 7 12.08 -9.97 -9.85
CA SER A 7 11.98 -11.38 -9.49
C SER A 7 11.25 -11.59 -8.16
N ALA A 8 10.84 -12.83 -7.87
CA ALA A 8 10.35 -13.21 -6.54
C ALA A 8 11.37 -12.95 -5.42
N ASN A 9 12.68 -13.00 -5.72
CA ASN A 9 13.71 -12.71 -4.73
C ASN A 9 13.84 -11.20 -4.46
N ASP A 10 13.68 -10.37 -5.48
CA ASP A 10 13.62 -8.92 -5.37
C ASP A 10 12.39 -8.50 -4.54
N ALA A 11 11.22 -9.08 -4.85
CA ALA A 11 10.01 -8.92 -4.05
C ALA A 11 10.21 -9.28 -2.56
N ARG A 12 10.92 -10.38 -2.28
CA ARG A 12 11.26 -10.79 -0.90
C ARG A 12 12.17 -9.79 -0.20
N GLN A 13 13.15 -9.23 -0.91
CA GLN A 13 14.06 -8.23 -0.35
C GLN A 13 13.30 -6.95 0.00
N VAL A 14 12.44 -6.48 -0.92
CA VAL A 14 11.55 -5.34 -0.66
C VAL A 14 10.64 -5.62 0.53
N ALA A 15 9.98 -6.79 0.59
CA ALA A 15 9.14 -7.18 1.72
C ALA A 15 9.88 -7.16 3.07
N THR A 16 11.11 -7.68 3.08
CA THR A 16 11.96 -7.72 4.27
C THR A 16 12.35 -6.32 4.73
N TYR A 17 12.69 -5.45 3.77
CA TYR A 17 13.01 -4.05 4.05
C TYR A 17 11.81 -3.32 4.67
N LEU A 18 10.63 -3.45 4.05
CA LEU A 18 9.40 -2.82 4.55
C LEU A 18 9.03 -3.33 5.94
N TRP A 19 9.16 -4.65 6.17
CA TRP A 19 8.88 -5.24 7.48
C TRP A 19 9.77 -4.66 8.59
N ASN A 20 11.07 -4.55 8.35
CA ASN A 20 12.03 -4.14 9.37
C ASN A 20 12.03 -2.63 9.64
N ASN A 21 11.73 -1.82 8.62
CA ASN A 21 11.85 -0.35 8.73
C ASN A 21 10.52 0.35 9.02
N PHE A 22 9.38 -0.24 8.64
CA PHE A 22 8.07 0.42 8.74
C PHE A 22 6.99 -0.41 9.46
N LEU A 23 7.08 -1.74 9.43
CA LEU A 23 6.14 -2.63 10.13
C LEU A 23 6.78 -3.20 11.41
N GLY A 24 6.40 -4.41 11.81
CA GLY A 24 6.72 -5.00 13.11
C GLY A 24 8.12 -5.59 13.27
N GLY A 25 9.01 -5.44 12.28
CA GLY A 25 10.43 -5.77 12.44
C GLY A 25 11.23 -4.60 13.05
N THR A 26 12.54 -4.79 13.17
CA THR A 26 13.41 -3.80 13.84
C THR A 26 14.69 -3.54 13.05
N THR A 27 15.10 -2.28 12.97
CA THR A 27 16.42 -1.82 12.51
C THR A 27 17.01 -0.85 13.53
N SER A 28 18.30 -0.51 13.39
CA SER A 28 18.98 0.45 14.27
C SER A 28 18.51 1.89 14.09
N SER A 29 17.90 2.22 12.94
CA SER A 29 17.33 3.52 12.65
C SER A 29 16.17 3.33 11.67
N ARG A 30 14.98 3.77 12.08
CA ARG A 30 13.75 3.67 11.27
C ARG A 30 13.40 5.05 10.71
N PRO A 31 12.99 5.16 9.44
CA PRO A 31 12.75 6.46 8.83
C PRO A 31 11.62 7.27 9.50
N LEU A 32 10.67 6.59 10.12
CA LEU A 32 9.55 7.21 10.86
C LEU A 32 9.75 7.14 12.39
N GLY A 33 11.00 6.97 12.85
CA GLY A 33 11.30 6.76 14.27
C GLY A 33 10.61 5.52 14.83
N ASP A 34 10.04 5.66 16.03
CA ASP A 34 9.38 4.55 16.73
C ASP A 34 8.00 4.17 16.17
N ALA A 35 7.53 4.86 15.12
CA ALA A 35 6.25 4.56 14.50
C ALA A 35 6.26 3.17 13.81
N ILE A 36 5.17 2.42 14.02
CA ILE A 36 4.94 1.09 13.44
C ILE A 36 3.64 1.13 12.65
N LEU A 37 3.74 1.14 11.32
CA LEU A 37 2.58 1.16 10.43
C LEU A 37 1.79 -0.16 10.52
N ASP A 38 0.50 -0.09 10.23
CA ASP A 38 -0.39 -1.27 10.24
C ASP A 38 -0.41 -2.02 8.90
N GLY A 39 0.07 -1.38 7.84
CA GLY A 39 -0.02 -1.94 6.51
C GLY A 39 0.81 -1.23 5.46
N ILE A 40 0.71 -1.75 4.24
CA ILE A 40 1.29 -1.19 3.02
C ILE A 40 0.19 -1.08 1.97
N ASP A 41 0.05 0.11 1.40
CA ASP A 41 -0.81 0.37 0.25
C ASP A 41 0.00 0.29 -1.05
N PHE A 42 -0.52 -0.42 -2.05
CA PHE A 42 0.10 -0.62 -3.35
C PHE A 42 -0.57 0.26 -4.40
N ASP A 43 -0.03 1.46 -4.58
CA ASP A 43 -0.34 2.33 -5.72
C ASP A 43 0.66 2.05 -6.85
N ILE A 44 0.41 0.97 -7.60
CA ILE A 44 1.32 0.51 -8.66
C ILE A 44 0.84 1.05 -10.00
N GLU A 45 1.47 2.14 -10.44
CA GLU A 45 1.16 2.83 -11.71
C GLU A 45 2.15 2.51 -12.84
N GLY A 46 3.03 1.53 -12.63
CA GLY A 46 4.02 1.11 -13.63
C GLY A 46 3.43 0.21 -14.73
N ASP A 47 4.15 0.09 -15.86
CA ASP A 47 3.75 -0.72 -17.02
C ASP A 47 3.75 -2.25 -16.75
N THR A 48 4.08 -2.69 -15.54
CA THR A 48 4.16 -4.10 -15.16
C THR A 48 3.67 -4.35 -13.75
N ASN A 49 2.94 -5.44 -13.56
CA ASN A 49 2.48 -5.96 -12.27
C ASN A 49 3.20 -7.25 -11.86
N GLN A 50 4.29 -7.61 -12.54
CA GLN A 50 5.03 -8.84 -12.25
C GLN A 50 5.53 -8.85 -10.80
N HIS A 51 5.41 -10.00 -10.14
CA HIS A 51 5.87 -10.27 -8.77
C HIS A 51 5.20 -9.44 -7.66
N CYS A 52 4.14 -8.69 -7.97
CA CYS A 52 3.36 -7.98 -6.95
C CYS A 52 2.60 -8.95 -6.04
N ASP A 53 2.19 -10.10 -6.59
CA ASP A 53 1.64 -11.23 -5.85
C ASP A 53 2.65 -11.86 -4.90
N ASP A 54 3.90 -12.05 -5.35
CA ASP A 54 5.01 -12.49 -4.50
C ASP A 54 5.23 -11.52 -3.34
N LEU A 55 5.29 -10.21 -3.63
CA LEU A 55 5.46 -9.17 -2.62
C LEU A 55 4.33 -9.18 -1.58
N ALA A 56 3.07 -9.19 -2.04
CA ALA A 56 1.91 -9.25 -1.17
C ALA A 56 1.92 -10.52 -0.31
N LYS A 57 2.29 -11.66 -0.89
CA LYS A 57 2.41 -12.94 -0.17
C LYS A 57 3.49 -12.89 0.92
N TYR A 58 4.67 -12.34 0.62
CA TYR A 58 5.74 -12.23 1.62
C TYR A 58 5.36 -11.29 2.76
N LEU A 59 4.72 -10.17 2.46
CA LEU A 59 4.26 -9.23 3.48
C LEU A 59 3.14 -9.83 4.35
N SER A 60 2.16 -10.47 3.73
CA SER A 60 1.06 -11.15 4.43
C SER A 60 1.58 -12.24 5.37
N ALA A 61 2.62 -12.98 4.98
CA ALA A 61 3.23 -14.02 5.81
C ALA A 61 3.81 -13.48 7.15
N TYR A 62 4.19 -12.21 7.24
CA TYR A 62 4.61 -11.60 8.50
C TYR A 62 3.47 -11.42 9.50
N SER A 63 2.20 -11.50 9.06
CA SER A 63 1.05 -11.50 9.97
C SER A 63 1.12 -12.61 11.01
N ASN A 64 1.80 -13.71 10.71
CA ASN A 64 2.04 -14.83 11.62
C ASN A 64 3.05 -14.51 12.75
N LYS A 65 3.68 -13.33 12.74
CA LYS A 65 4.66 -12.89 13.76
C LYS A 65 4.05 -12.03 14.87
N GLY A 66 2.73 -12.04 15.02
CA GLY A 66 2.04 -11.38 16.13
C GLY A 66 1.53 -9.97 15.86
N LYS A 67 1.75 -9.41 14.66
CA LYS A 67 1.07 -8.20 14.18
C LYS A 67 0.46 -8.48 12.81
N LYS A 68 -0.85 -8.34 12.70
CA LYS A 68 -1.55 -8.43 11.41
C LYS A 68 -1.05 -7.31 10.50
N VAL A 69 -0.71 -7.65 9.26
CA VAL A 69 -0.31 -6.69 8.23
C VAL A 69 -1.50 -6.45 7.30
N CYS A 70 -1.97 -5.22 7.22
CA CYS A 70 -2.99 -4.82 6.26
C CYS A 70 -2.33 -4.53 4.90
N LEU A 71 -2.91 -5.05 3.83
CA LEU A 71 -2.45 -4.79 2.46
C LEU A 71 -3.62 -4.24 1.68
N THR A 72 -3.42 -3.08 1.05
CA THR A 72 -4.40 -2.44 0.17
C THR A 72 -3.75 -2.17 -1.19
N ALA A 73 -4.56 -1.93 -2.21
CA ALA A 73 -4.07 -1.60 -3.54
C ALA A 73 -5.00 -0.57 -4.18
N ALA A 74 -4.43 0.33 -4.98
CA ALA A 74 -5.13 1.40 -5.68
C ALA A 74 -5.03 1.20 -7.20
N PRO A 75 -5.77 0.23 -7.78
CA PRO A 75 -5.78 0.07 -9.22
C PRO A 75 -6.37 1.32 -9.88
N GLN A 76 -5.70 1.83 -10.92
CA GLN A 76 -6.30 2.85 -11.77
C GLN A 76 -7.60 2.33 -12.40
N CYS A 77 -8.58 3.21 -12.61
CA CYS A 77 -9.75 2.92 -13.43
C CYS A 77 -9.37 3.19 -14.89
N PRO A 78 -9.07 2.19 -15.74
CA PRO A 78 -8.71 2.48 -17.13
C PRO A 78 -9.93 3.04 -17.85
N PHE A 79 -9.99 4.35 -18.09
CA PHE A 79 -11.10 4.96 -18.80
C PHE A 79 -10.81 5.07 -20.30
N LEU A 80 -11.65 4.38 -21.09
CA LEU A 80 -12.19 4.85 -22.37
C LEU A 80 -13.50 4.07 -22.71
N ASP A 81 -14.62 4.78 -22.60
CA ASP A 81 -15.82 4.84 -23.48
C ASP A 81 -16.65 3.61 -23.94
N ALA A 82 -16.60 2.45 -23.26
CA ALA A 82 -17.57 1.35 -23.48
C ALA A 82 -18.42 0.96 -22.24
N TRP A 83 -18.59 1.90 -21.31
CA TRP A 83 -18.95 1.65 -19.90
C TRP A 83 -20.45 1.74 -19.56
N VAL A 84 -21.14 0.60 -19.62
CA VAL A 84 -22.13 0.24 -18.58
C VAL A 84 -21.97 -1.24 -18.22
N GLY A 85 -21.82 -2.11 -19.22
CA GLY A 85 -21.72 -3.56 -19.02
C GLY A 85 -20.45 -4.02 -18.30
N ALA A 86 -19.30 -3.45 -18.66
CA ALA A 86 -18.02 -3.78 -18.02
C ALA A 86 -17.93 -3.24 -16.59
N PHE A 87 -18.49 -2.04 -16.32
CA PHE A 87 -18.60 -1.50 -14.96
C PHE A 87 -19.38 -2.45 -14.05
N LEU A 88 -20.56 -2.89 -14.53
CA LEU A 88 -21.40 -3.83 -13.80
C LEU A 88 -20.70 -5.18 -13.63
N ALA A 89 -19.97 -5.66 -14.63
CA ALA A 89 -19.23 -6.92 -14.53
C ALA A 89 -18.05 -6.86 -13.55
N SER A 90 -17.27 -5.78 -13.54
CA SER A 90 -16.19 -5.56 -12.57
C SER A 90 -16.74 -5.38 -11.15
N PHE A 91 -17.83 -4.64 -11.00
CA PHE A 91 -18.52 -4.48 -9.71
C PHE A 91 -19.12 -5.81 -9.23
N LEU A 92 -19.74 -6.59 -10.12
CA LEU A 92 -20.25 -7.94 -9.84
C LEU A 92 -19.12 -8.91 -9.49
N LEU A 93 -17.94 -8.79 -10.11
CA LEU A 93 -16.78 -9.63 -9.80
C LEU A 93 -16.19 -9.28 -8.42
N LEU A 94 -16.09 -7.98 -8.08
CA LEU A 94 -15.72 -7.55 -6.73
C LEU A 94 -16.73 -8.01 -5.68
N LEU A 95 -18.04 -7.96 -5.97
CA LEU A 95 -19.08 -8.47 -5.07
C LEU A 95 -19.07 -9.99 -4.95
N ALA A 96 -18.72 -10.71 -6.03
CA ALA A 96 -18.61 -12.17 -6.02
C ALA A 96 -17.37 -12.66 -5.25
N MET A 97 -16.32 -11.84 -5.22
CA MET A 97 -15.16 -12.01 -4.35
C MET A 97 -15.41 -11.32 -3.02
N GLY A 98 -16.43 -11.77 -2.27
CA GLY A 98 -16.86 -11.17 -1.00
C GLY A 98 -15.70 -10.53 -0.23
N SER A 99 -15.68 -9.19 -0.20
CA SER A 99 -14.68 -8.43 0.54
C SER A 99 -15.22 -8.19 1.94
N ASP A 100 -14.54 -8.73 2.95
CA ASP A 100 -14.90 -8.53 4.36
C ASP A 100 -14.51 -7.13 4.90
N SER A 101 -14.01 -6.22 4.05
CA SER A 101 -13.60 -4.87 4.45
C SER A 101 -14.61 -3.82 4.01
N SER A 102 -15.70 -3.64 4.75
CA SER A 102 -16.43 -2.37 4.71
C SER A 102 -15.63 -1.35 5.49
N GLY A 103 -14.84 -0.53 4.80
CA GLY A 103 -14.10 0.55 5.42
C GLY A 103 -13.63 1.60 4.42
N ILE A 104 -13.53 2.85 4.88
CA ILE A 104 -13.14 3.98 4.03
C ILE A 104 -11.63 4.22 4.22
N ALA A 105 -10.90 4.20 3.11
CA ALA A 105 -9.49 4.58 3.06
C ALA A 105 -9.33 5.97 2.44
N ILE A 106 -8.39 6.77 2.96
CA ILE A 106 -8.02 8.07 2.37
C ILE A 106 -6.51 8.21 2.24
N TYR A 107 -6.09 8.97 1.23
CA TYR A 107 -4.73 9.49 1.15
C TYR A 107 -4.68 10.82 1.87
N TRP A 108 -3.95 10.87 2.98
CA TRP A 108 -3.78 12.10 3.73
C TRP A 108 -2.61 12.90 3.15
N ASP A 109 -2.66 14.22 3.32
CA ASP A 109 -1.55 15.14 3.02
C ASP A 109 -1.10 15.23 1.56
N GLN A 110 -2.01 14.99 0.62
CA GLN A 110 -1.70 15.10 -0.80
C GLN A 110 -1.61 16.55 -1.29
N ASN A 111 -2.30 17.48 -0.62
CA ASN A 111 -2.46 18.86 -1.06
C ASN A 111 -2.02 19.91 -0.02
N GLY A 112 -1.41 19.48 1.09
CA GLY A 112 -0.85 20.32 2.15
C GLY A 112 -1.86 21.16 2.94
N ASN A 113 -3.16 20.84 2.85
CA ASN A 113 -4.26 21.55 3.52
C ASN A 113 -5.16 20.61 4.34
N GLU A 114 -4.72 19.38 4.58
CA GLU A 114 -5.48 18.29 5.21
C GLU A 114 -5.41 18.28 6.75
N GLY A 115 -5.05 19.40 7.39
CA GLY A 115 -4.94 19.53 8.84
C GLY A 115 -3.78 18.73 9.42
N ILE A 116 -3.89 18.26 10.67
CA ILE A 116 -2.92 17.32 11.25
C ILE A 116 -3.50 15.90 11.29
N LEU A 117 -2.64 14.89 11.12
CA LEU A 117 -3.05 13.48 11.07
C LEU A 117 -3.94 13.06 12.25
N ALA A 118 -3.65 13.57 13.46
CA ALA A 118 -4.43 13.26 14.65
C ALA A 118 -5.90 13.70 14.54
N GLU A 119 -6.18 14.84 13.89
CA GLU A 119 -7.55 15.33 13.67
C GLU A 119 -8.28 14.48 12.64
N THR A 120 -7.60 14.10 11.56
CA THR A 120 -8.12 13.19 10.53
C THR A 120 -8.55 11.86 11.15
N CYS A 121 -7.68 11.25 11.97
CA CYS A 121 -8.00 10.01 12.70
C CYS A 121 -9.15 10.21 13.70
N ALA A 122 -9.24 11.37 14.35
CA ALA A 122 -10.28 11.67 15.33
C ALA A 122 -11.68 11.85 14.71
N THR A 123 -11.79 12.05 13.39
CA THR A 123 -13.10 12.13 12.71
C THR A 123 -13.90 10.83 12.83
N GLY A 124 -13.24 9.69 12.97
CA GLY A 124 -13.88 8.37 12.96
C GLY A 124 -14.47 7.97 11.60
N ASN A 125 -14.17 8.71 10.53
CA ASN A 125 -14.71 8.46 9.20
C ASN A 125 -13.91 7.43 8.39
N TYR A 126 -12.68 7.12 8.80
CA TYR A 126 -11.72 6.36 8.00
C TYR A 126 -11.13 5.21 8.80
N ASP A 127 -11.13 4.02 8.21
CA ASP A 127 -10.51 2.81 8.77
C ASP A 127 -9.03 2.73 8.40
N PHE A 128 -8.65 3.36 7.29
CA PHE A 128 -7.28 3.42 6.80
C PHE A 128 -6.92 4.84 6.38
N VAL A 129 -5.77 5.32 6.85
CA VAL A 129 -5.20 6.59 6.43
C VAL A 129 -3.84 6.30 5.80
N ASN A 130 -3.77 6.37 4.47
CA ASN A 130 -2.55 6.19 3.71
C ASN A 130 -1.70 7.46 3.88
N LEU A 131 -0.57 7.31 4.59
CA LEU A 131 0.30 8.42 4.97
C LEU A 131 1.33 8.78 3.90
N ALA A 132 1.69 7.80 3.07
CA ALA A 132 2.89 7.91 2.28
C ALA A 132 2.85 6.95 1.09
N PHE A 133 3.54 7.34 0.02
CA PHE A 133 3.79 6.45 -1.11
C PHE A 133 5.17 5.85 -1.02
N LEU A 134 5.36 4.73 -1.72
CA LEU A 134 6.66 4.14 -1.96
C LEU A 134 7.10 4.45 -3.41
N PRO A 135 7.57 5.68 -3.72
CA PRO A 135 7.93 6.07 -5.09
C PRO A 135 9.19 5.37 -5.62
N THR A 136 9.89 4.59 -4.81
CA THR A 136 11.09 3.87 -5.21
C THR A 136 11.12 2.54 -4.48
N PHE A 137 11.17 1.44 -5.23
CA PHE A 137 11.34 0.08 -4.73
C PHE A 137 11.72 -0.88 -5.87
N GLY A 138 12.20 -2.06 -5.50
CA GLY A 138 12.58 -3.11 -6.46
C GLY A 138 13.86 -2.80 -7.20
N ASN A 139 14.28 -3.72 -8.07
CA ASN A 139 15.45 -3.61 -8.92
C ASN A 139 16.74 -3.22 -8.17
N GLY A 140 16.91 -3.73 -6.95
CA GLY A 140 18.07 -3.43 -6.08
C GLY A 140 18.10 -2.01 -5.50
N GLN A 141 17.07 -1.20 -5.72
CA GLN A 141 16.96 0.12 -5.10
C GLN A 141 16.56 0.00 -3.63
N THR A 142 17.07 0.92 -2.80
CA THR A 142 16.60 1.02 -1.41
C THR A 142 15.19 1.60 -1.41
N PRO A 143 14.19 0.92 -0.84
CA PRO A 143 12.84 1.44 -0.83
C PRO A 143 12.77 2.79 -0.08
N MET A 144 12.16 3.79 -0.70
CA MET A 144 12.01 5.13 -0.12
C MET A 144 10.54 5.44 0.07
N ILE A 145 10.19 5.92 1.27
CA ILE A 145 8.87 6.48 1.56
C ILE A 145 8.89 7.98 1.25
N ASN A 146 7.82 8.46 0.62
CA ASN A 146 7.53 9.87 0.44
C ASN A 146 6.24 10.23 1.17
N LEU A 147 6.37 10.98 2.27
CA LEU A 147 5.27 11.66 2.93
C LEU A 147 4.98 12.90 2.08
N ALA A 148 3.86 12.90 1.35
CA ALA A 148 3.49 14.07 0.57
C ALA A 148 3.38 15.27 1.52
N GLY A 149 3.94 16.43 1.15
CA GLY A 149 3.77 17.68 1.91
C GLY A 149 4.55 17.86 3.22
N HIS A 150 5.04 16.80 3.88
CA HIS A 150 5.58 16.88 5.26
C HIS A 150 6.90 16.12 5.52
#